data_AF-A0A2V4E3V0-F1
#
_entry.id   AF-A0A2V4E3V0-F1
#
_cell.length_a   1.000
_cell.length_b   1.000
_cell.length_c   1.000
_cell.angle_alpha   90.00
_cell.angle_beta   90.00
_cell.angle_gamma   90.00
#
_symmetry.space_group_name_H-M   'P 1'
#
loop_
_entity.id
_entity.type
_entity.pdbx_description
1 polymer ?
#
loop_
_entity_poly.entity_id
_entity_poly.type
_entity_poly.pdbx_seq_one_letter_code
_entity_poly.pdbx_strand_id
1 'polypeptide(L)' 'MTYCSDDLLNSNFYIIVVPTPIDSKNKPDLSCLFSATETIARKLKKGI' A
#
# COMPACT_ATOMS: atom_id res chain seq x y z
N MET A 1 10.95 -3.77 6.02
CA MET A 1 9.96 -4.14 7.06
C MET A 1 9.77 -2.93 7.93
N THR A 2 8.67 -2.20 7.78
CA THR A 2 8.43 -0.98 8.57
C THR A 2 7.97 -1.36 9.97
N TYR A 3 8.64 -0.81 10.98
CA TYR A 3 8.38 -1.09 12.39
C TYR A 3 7.47 -0.01 13.01
N CYS A 4 7.35 1.17 12.38
CA CYS A 4 6.44 2.24 12.75
C CYS A 4 5.84 2.95 11.52
N SER A 5 4.62 3.46 11.61
CA SER A 5 3.94 4.16 10.50
C SER A 5 4.59 5.49 10.12
N ASP A 6 5.35 6.12 11.03
CA ASP A 6 6.03 7.39 10.75
C ASP A 6 7.25 7.24 9.83
N ASP A 7 7.81 6.03 9.72
CA ASP A 7 8.90 5.71 8.80
C ASP A 7 8.49 5.91 7.33
N LEU A 8 7.18 5.81 7.05
CA LEU A 8 6.62 6.07 5.72
C LEU A 8 6.86 7.51 5.27
N LEU A 9 6.85 8.50 6.17
CA LEU A 9 6.99 9.91 5.79
C LEU A 9 8.35 10.23 5.16
N ASN A 10 9.41 9.51 5.52
CA ASN A 10 10.78 9.76 5.06
C ASN A 10 11.21 8.85 3.90
N SER A 11 10.30 8.03 3.39
CA SER A 11 10.59 7.09 2.31
C SER A 11 10.39 7.71 0.93
N ASN A 12 11.36 7.54 0.03
CA ASN A 12 11.26 7.97 -1.37
C ASN A 12 10.61 6.93 -2.28
N PHE A 13 10.60 5.66 -1.87
CA PHE A 13 10.07 4.55 -2.66
C PHE A 13 9.32 3.57 -1.76
N TYR A 14 8.22 3.01 -2.26
CA TYR A 14 7.37 2.10 -1.52
C TYR A 14 7.20 0.80 -2.32
N ILE A 15 7.59 -0.32 -1.74
CA ILE A 15 7.33 -1.66 -2.28
C ILE A 15 6.17 -2.25 -1.50
N ILE A 16 5.04 -2.45 -2.18
CA ILE A 16 3.83 -3.00 -1.57
C ILE A 16 3.74 -4.47 -1.95
N VAL A 17 3.90 -5.35 -0.96
CA VAL A 17 3.76 -6.80 -1.11
C VAL A 17 2.56 -7.24 -0.28
N VAL A 18 1.38 -7.23 -0.91
CA VAL A 18 0.11 -7.67 -0.30
C VAL A 18 -0.33 -9.00 -0.93
N PRO A 19 -1.03 -9.87 -0.20
CA PRO A 19 -1.66 -11.04 -0.79
C PRO A 19 -2.73 -10.59 -1.79
N THR A 20 -2.75 -11.20 -2.96
CA THR A 20 -3.79 -11.01 -3.99
C THR A 20 -4.65 -12.27 -4.05
N PRO A 21 -5.62 -12.44 -3.12
CA PRO A 21 -6.53 -13.58 -3.15
C PRO A 21 -7.37 -13.54 -4.43
N ILE A 22 -7.84 -14.70 -4.87
CA ILE A 22 -8.74 -14.80 -6.03
C ILE A 22 -10.20 -14.70 -5.59
N ASP A 23 -11.02 -14.00 -6.38
CA ASP A 23 -12.46 -13.89 -6.20
C ASP A 23 -13.21 -15.08 -6.81
N SER A 24 -14.53 -15.14 -6.62
CA SER A 24 -15.40 -16.19 -7.16
C SER A 24 -15.48 -16.23 -8.69
N LYS A 25 -14.93 -15.23 -9.38
CA LYS A 25 -14.83 -15.12 -10.84
C LYS A 25 -13.39 -15.38 -11.33
N ASN A 26 -12.52 -15.93 -10.48
CA ASN A 26 -11.10 -16.20 -10.75
C ASN A 26 -10.30 -14.94 -11.12
N LYS A 27 -10.68 -13.78 -10.58
CA LYS A 27 -9.94 -12.53 -10.73
C LYS A 27 -9.20 -12.21 -9.43
N PRO A 28 -8.03 -11.55 -9.51
CA PRO A 28 -7.36 -11.06 -8.31
C PRO A 28 -8.25 -10.03 -7.62
N ASP A 29 -8.51 -10.24 -6.33
CA ASP A 29 -9.12 -9.25 -5.46
C ASP A 29 -8.06 -8.20 -5.11
N LEU A 30 -8.30 -6.97 -5.55
CA LEU A 30 -7.43 -5.81 -5.34
C LEU A 30 -7.79 -5.02 -4.09
N SER A 31 -8.78 -5.46 -3.29
CA SER A 31 -9.19 -4.79 -2.05
C SER A 31 -8.01 -4.54 -1.10
N CYS A 32 -7.15 -5.55 -0.91
CA CYS A 32 -5.93 -5.42 -0.11
C CYS A 32 -4.94 -4.39 -0.67
N LEU A 33 -4.81 -4.31 -2.01
CA LEU A 33 -3.95 -3.35 -2.67
C LEU A 33 -4.47 -1.92 -2.48
N PHE A 34 -5.79 -1.71 -2.63
CA PHE A 34 -6.41 -0.41 -2.43
C PHE A 34 -6.25 0.09 -0.98
N SER A 35 -6.50 -0.78 0.01
CA SER A 35 -6.35 -0.42 1.42
C SER A 35 -4.90 -0.06 1.80
N ALA A 36 -3.91 -0.82 1.29
CA ALA A 36 -2.50 -0.51 1.48
C ALA A 36 -2.13 0.83 0.83
N THR A 37 -2.63 1.07 -0.39
CA THR A 37 -2.39 2.31 -1.13
C THR A 37 -2.99 3.52 -0.42
N GLU A 38 -4.21 3.40 0.11
CA GLU A 38 -4.87 4.47 0.85
C GLU A 38 -4.08 4.89 2.10
N THR A 39 -3.52 3.91 2.83
CA THR A 39 -2.70 4.16 4.02
C THR A 39 -1.44 4.98 3.68
N ILE A 40 -0.77 4.63 2.57
CA ILE A 40 0.43 5.32 2.11
C ILE A 40 0.08 6.70 1.52
N ALA A 41 -1.01 6.79 0.75
CA ALA A 41 -1.46 8.03 0.12
C ALA A 41 -1.67 9.18 1.12
N ARG A 42 -2.18 8.87 2.32
CA ARG A 42 -2.36 9.87 3.39
C ARG A 42 -1.04 10.40 3.97
N LYS A 43 0.06 9.66 3.78
CA LYS A 43 1.40 9.99 4.30
C LYS A 43 2.36 10.45 3.19
N LEU A 44 1.92 10.45 1.93
CA LEU A 44 2.71 10.95 0.80
C LEU A 44 2.91 12.46 0.94
N LYS A 45 4.18 12.89 0.91
CA LYS A 45 4.54 14.31 0.87
C LYS A 45 4.11 14.91 -0.47
N LYS A 46 3.58 16.13 -0.46
CA LYS A 46 3.26 16.86 -1.69
C LYS A 46 4.56 17.11 -2.45
N GLY A 47 4.58 16.76 -3.73
CA GLY A 47 5.71 17.09 -4.61
C GLY A 47 5.93 18.60 -4.65
N ILE A 48 7.19 19.01 -4.65
CA ILE A 48 7.62 20.40 -4.83
C ILE A 48 7.68 20.71 -6.32
#